data_AF-A0AA45ZI80-F1
#
_entry.id   AF-A0AA45ZI80-F1
#
_cell.length_a   1.000
_cell.length_b   1.000
_cell.length_c   1.000
_cell.angle_alpha   90.00
_cell.angle_beta   90.00
_cell.angle_gamma   90.00
#
_symmetry.space_group_name_H-M   'P 1'
#
loop_
_entity.id
_entity.type
_entity.pdbx_description
1 polymer ?
#
loop_
_entity_poly.entity_id
_entity_poly.type
_entity_poly.pdbx_seq_one_letter_code
_entity_poly.pdbx_strand_id
1 'polypeptide(L)' 'MTKLLHGEYEQEFKRSIMPHFDVVSYFKPKSSRKDSSEIYLVALKFKG' A
#
# COMPACT_ATOMS: atom_id res chain seq x y z
N MET A 1 7.90 -0.36 -3.58
CA MET A 1 7.22 -0.01 -2.31
C MET A 1 6.87 1.47 -2.37
N THR A 2 5.68 1.86 -1.92
CA THR A 2 5.28 3.27 -1.88
C THR A 2 4.67 3.62 -0.53
N LYS A 3 4.80 4.89 -0.13
CA LYS A 3 4.21 5.45 1.09
C LYS A 3 2.91 6.16 0.73
N LEU A 4 1.86 5.92 1.51
CA LEU A 4 0.53 6.50 1.31
C LEU A 4 -0.01 7.06 2.64
N LEU A 5 -0.99 7.95 2.52
CA LEU A 5 -1.84 8.34 3.64
C LEU A 5 -3.13 7.54 3.55
N HIS A 6 -3.54 6.95 4.66
CA HIS A 6 -4.81 6.23 4.80
C HIS A 6 -5.98 7.20 4.65
N GLY A 7 -6.93 6.87 3.79
CA GLY A 7 -8.03 7.72 3.36
C GLY A 7 -8.97 6.98 2.39
N GLU A 8 -9.53 7.70 1.43
CA GLU A 8 -10.50 7.12 0.49
C GLU A 8 -9.85 6.58 -0.80
N TYR A 9 -8.68 7.11 -1.18
CA TYR A 9 -8.08 6.87 -2.49
C TYR A 9 -7.12 5.66 -2.55
N GLU A 10 -6.59 5.17 -1.43
CA GLU A 10 -5.62 4.08 -1.46
C GLU A 10 -6.25 2.76 -1.92
N GLN A 11 -7.55 2.56 -1.70
CA GLN A 11 -8.23 1.35 -2.15
C GLN A 11 -8.31 1.28 -3.67
N GLU A 12 -8.66 2.40 -4.32
CA GLU A 12 -8.67 2.51 -5.78
C GLU A 12 -7.27 2.35 -6.35
N PHE A 13 -6.28 2.99 -5.74
CA PHE A 13 -4.88 2.84 -6.13
C PHE A 13 -4.39 1.40 -5.99
N LYS A 14 -4.74 0.71 -4.90
CA LYS A 14 -4.43 -0.71 -4.72
C LYS A 14 -5.07 -1.55 -5.83
N ARG A 15 -6.35 -1.31 -6.16
CA ARG A 15 -7.07 -2.04 -7.20
C ARG A 15 -6.46 -1.83 -8.59
N SER A 16 -5.99 -0.63 -8.90
CA SER A 16 -5.39 -0.35 -10.22
C SER A 16 -4.06 -1.06 -10.42
N ILE A 17 -3.27 -1.27 -9.36
CA ILE A 17 -1.97 -1.97 -9.46
C ILE A 17 -2.06 -3.48 -9.25
N MET A 18 -3.10 -4.00 -8.57
CA MET A 18 -3.30 -5.43 -8.34
C MET A 18 -3.13 -6.33 -9.58
N PRO A 19 -3.60 -5.99 -10.80
CA PRO A 19 -3.39 -6.83 -11.98
C PRO A 19 -1.91 -6.98 -12.38
N HIS A 20 -1.05 -6.01 -12.02
CA HIS A 20 0.36 -6.00 -12.41
C HIS A 20 1.29 -6.72 -11.43
N PHE A 21 0.79 -7.23 -10.30
CA PHE A 21 1.60 -7.87 -9.26
C PHE A 21 0.94 -9.16 -8.75
N ASP A 22 1.71 -10.12 -8.24
CA ASP A 22 1.10 -11.28 -7.54
C ASP A 22 0.58 -10.90 -6.16
N VAL A 23 1.29 -10.00 -5.47
CA VAL A 23 1.00 -9.67 -4.09
C VAL A 23 0.99 -8.16 -3.94
N VAL A 24 -0.11 -7.62 -3.42
CA VAL A 24 -0.24 -6.21 -3.04
C VAL A 24 -0.84 -6.13 -1.64
N SER A 25 -0.06 -5.62 -0.68
CA SER A 25 -0.45 -5.58 0.73
C SER A 25 -0.12 -4.24 1.39
N TYR A 26 -0.88 -3.90 2.44
CA TYR A 26 -0.60 -2.76 3.29
C TYR A 26 0.32 -3.16 4.45
N PHE A 27 1.18 -2.23 4.84
CA PHE A 27 2.13 -2.37 5.93
C PHE A 27 2.20 -1.07 6.72
N LYS A 28 1.86 -1.11 8.01
CA LYS A 28 2.09 0.01 8.94
C LYS A 28 3.24 -0.37 9.88
N PRO A 29 4.42 0.25 9.76
CA PRO A 29 5.55 -0.11 10.61
C PRO A 29 5.25 0.23 12.07
N LYS A 30 5.77 -0.59 12.99
CA LYS A 30 5.62 -0.38 14.45
C LYS A 30 6.23 0.96 14.91
N SER A 31 7.17 1.51 14.16
CA SER A 31 7.78 2.83 14.40
C SER A 31 6.92 4.00 13.92
N SER A 32 5.85 3.75 13.14
CA SER A 32 4.89 4.79 12.78
C SER A 32 4.14 5.25 14.03
N ARG A 33 3.94 6.56 14.18
CA ARG A 33 3.16 7.12 15.30
C ARG A 33 1.76 6.49 15.27
N LYS A 34 1.22 6.11 16.44
CA LYS A 34 -0.09 5.46 16.54
C LYS A 34 -1.17 6.28 15.82
N ASP A 35 -1.15 7.59 16.00
CA ASP A 35 -2.09 8.56 15.43
C ASP A 35 -1.77 9.02 13.99
N SER A 36 -0.72 8.50 13.36
CA SER A 36 -0.42 8.83 11.96
C SER A 36 -1.29 8.01 11.01
N SER A 37 -1.85 8.67 10.00
CA SER A 37 -2.50 7.99 8.87
C SER A 37 -1.50 7.37 7.90
N GLU A 38 -0.19 7.45 8.14
CA GLU A 38 0.80 6.85 7.24
C GLU A 38 0.71 5.31 7.21
N ILE A 39 0.60 4.81 5.99
CA ILE A 39 0.66 3.40 5.63
C ILE A 39 1.63 3.21 4.47
N TYR A 40 2.18 2.02 4.34
CA TYR A 40 2.98 1.63 3.18
C TYR A 40 2.22 0.61 2.37
N LEU A 41 2.32 0.72 1.06
CA LEU A 41 1.85 -0.30 0.15
C LEU A 41 3.07 -1.02 -0.46
N VAL A 42 3.07 -2.34 -0.27
CA VAL A 42 4.12 -3.24 -0.74
C VAL A 42 3.52 -4.10 -1.85
N ALA A 43 4.10 -3.97 -3.04
CA ALA A 43 3.76 -4.78 -4.20
C ALA A 43 4.97 -5.66 -4.55
N LEU A 44 4.75 -6.96 -4.70
CA LEU A 44 5.79 -7.96 -4.96
C LEU A 44 5.46 -8.77 -6.21
N LYS A 45 6.50 -9.27 -6.88
CA LYS A 45 6.43 -10.09 -8.10
C LYS A 45 5.64 -9.38 -9.21
N PHE A 46 6.28 -8.39 -9.83
CA PHE A 46 5.71 -7.67 -10.97
C PHE A 46 5.51 -8.61 -12.16
N LYS A 47 4.36 -8.48 -12.85
CA LYS A 47 3.89 -9.37 -13.92
C LYS A 47 4.07 -8.80 -15.34
N GLY A 48 4.14 -7.47 -15.48
CA GLY A 48 4.07 -6.79 -16.78
C GLY A 48 2.64 -6.37 -17.09
#